data_AF-A0A081XXZ3-F1
#
_entry.id   AF-A0A081XXZ3-F1
#
_cell.length_a   1.000
_cell.length_b   1.000
_cell.length_c   1.000
_cell.angle_alpha   90.00
_cell.angle_beta   90.00
_cell.angle_gamma   90.00
#
_symmetry.space_group_name_H-M   'P 1'
#
loop_
_entity.id
_entity.type
_entity.pdbx_description
1 polymer ?
#
loop_
_entity_poly.entity_id
_entity_poly.type
_entity_poly.pdbx_seq_one_letter_code
_entity_poly.pdbx_strand_id
1 'polypeptide(L)'
;MADHYTRADSRHWLDRAACAGEDPEIFFPLSDTLAPGAEARVALALCRRCPVLSACRGWAVEHGEDNGIWGATTAAQRRAIRRATANEGMRPARRLRHPPADDAPGTVPRSVG
;
A
#
# COMPACT_ATOMS: atom_id res chain seq x y z
N MET A 1 -11.72 34.78 -2.84
CA MET A 1 -10.53 34.56 -3.71
C MET A 1 -9.43 33.86 -2.90
N ALA A 2 -9.67 32.62 -2.43
CA ALA A 2 -8.68 31.84 -1.70
C ALA A 2 -9.06 30.34 -1.62
N ASP A 3 -9.32 29.65 -2.74
CA ASP A 3 -9.70 28.21 -2.72
C ASP A 3 -8.97 27.34 -3.77
N HIS A 4 -7.88 27.82 -4.37
CA HIS A 4 -7.13 27.05 -5.38
C HIS A 4 -5.72 26.62 -4.98
N TYR A 5 -5.20 27.06 -3.83
CA TYR A 5 -3.82 26.75 -3.43
C TYR A 5 -3.66 25.37 -2.77
N THR A 6 -4.69 24.83 -2.10
CA THR A 6 -4.59 23.57 -1.34
C THR A 6 -4.65 22.28 -2.19
N ARG A 7 -4.78 22.39 -3.53
CA ARG A 7 -4.73 21.22 -4.43
C ARG A 7 -3.33 20.92 -4.97
N ALA A 8 -2.39 21.85 -4.84
CA ALA A 8 -1.01 21.67 -5.30
C ALA A 8 -0.12 20.93 -4.27
N ASP A 9 -0.50 20.96 -2.99
CA ASP A 9 0.27 20.47 -1.84
C ASP A 9 0.28 18.92 -1.72
N SER A 10 -0.71 18.23 -2.27
CA SER A 10 -0.86 16.76 -2.14
C SER A 10 0.16 15.92 -2.93
N ARG A 11 1.10 16.56 -3.64
CA ARG A 11 2.10 15.89 -4.49
C ARG A 11 3.55 16.21 -4.16
N HIS A 12 3.86 16.90 -3.06
CA HIS A 12 5.25 17.19 -2.65
C HIS A 12 6.13 15.95 -2.45
N TRP A 13 5.53 14.77 -2.31
CA TRP A 13 6.29 13.53 -2.28
C TRP A 13 6.88 13.15 -3.65
N LEU A 14 6.29 13.59 -4.77
CA LEU A 14 6.85 13.36 -6.11
C LEU A 14 8.21 14.04 -6.28
N ASP A 15 8.40 15.20 -5.65
CA ASP A 15 9.67 15.94 -5.67
C ASP A 15 10.83 15.16 -5.03
N ARG A 16 10.51 14.15 -4.20
CA ARG A 16 11.48 13.26 -3.54
C ARG A 16 11.55 11.88 -4.20
N ALA A 17 10.92 11.69 -5.37
CA ALA A 17 10.94 10.42 -6.06
C ALA A 17 12.32 10.15 -6.69
N ALA A 18 12.99 9.09 -6.23
CA ALA A 18 14.29 8.69 -6.75
C ALA A 18 14.24 8.29 -8.25
N CYS A 19 13.07 7.88 -8.75
CA CYS A 19 12.86 7.49 -10.14
C CYS A 19 12.66 8.67 -11.11
N ALA A 20 12.58 9.91 -10.63
CA ALA A 20 12.28 11.06 -11.49
C ALA A 20 13.36 11.37 -12.54
N GLY A 21 14.59 10.89 -12.34
CA GLY A 21 15.71 11.05 -13.28
C GLY A 21 15.96 9.84 -14.20
N GLU A 22 15.15 8.79 -14.10
CA GLU A 22 15.28 7.58 -14.91
C GLU A 22 14.43 7.69 -16.19
N ASP A 23 14.71 6.84 -17.18
CA ASP A 23 13.91 6.77 -18.41
C ASP A 23 12.47 6.36 -18.11
N PRO A 24 11.45 7.17 -18.46
CA PRO A 24 10.04 6.85 -18.24
C PRO A 24 9.63 5.49 -18.82
N GLU A 25 10.20 5.06 -19.95
CA GLU A 25 9.81 3.83 -20.64
C GLU A 25 10.04 2.58 -19.77
N ILE A 26 11.00 2.62 -18.85
CA ILE A 26 11.30 1.52 -17.91
C ILE A 26 10.08 1.22 -17.01
N PHE A 27 9.24 2.22 -16.75
CA PHE A 27 8.05 2.09 -15.90
C PHE A 27 6.79 1.65 -16.67
N PHE A 28 6.85 1.51 -18.00
CA PHE A 28 5.73 1.07 -18.84
C PHE A 28 6.07 -0.23 -19.59
N PRO A 29 6.17 -1.37 -18.87
CA PRO A 29 6.46 -2.66 -19.51
C PRO A 29 5.34 -3.08 -20.46
N LEU A 30 5.70 -3.81 -21.53
CA LEU A 30 4.73 -4.32 -22.52
C LEU A 30 3.79 -5.37 -21.94
N SER A 31 4.21 -6.05 -20.87
CA SER A 31 3.41 -7.07 -20.18
C SER A 31 2.99 -6.58 -18.80
N ASP A 32 1.68 -6.56 -18.55
CA ASP A 32 1.08 -6.23 -17.25
C ASP A 32 0.43 -7.46 -16.62
N THR A 33 1.19 -8.15 -15.76
CA THR A 33 0.75 -9.35 -15.05
C THR A 33 0.99 -9.23 -13.55
N LEU A 34 0.36 -10.12 -12.77
CA LEU A 34 0.58 -10.22 -11.32
C LEU A 34 2.00 -10.69 -10.96
N ALA A 35 2.61 -11.48 -11.85
CA ALA A 35 3.96 -12.03 -11.73
C ALA A 35 4.87 -11.29 -12.73
N PRO A 36 5.53 -10.20 -12.32
CA PRO A 36 6.20 -9.29 -13.23
C PRO A 36 7.33 -9.99 -14.01
N GLY A 37 7.41 -9.73 -15.31
CA GLY A 37 8.48 -10.19 -16.19
C GLY A 37 9.83 -9.51 -15.91
N ALA A 38 10.86 -9.84 -16.70
CA ALA A 38 12.20 -9.29 -16.51
C ALA A 38 12.24 -7.76 -16.65
N GLU A 39 11.58 -7.20 -17.68
CA GLU A 39 11.46 -5.75 -17.92
C GLU A 39 10.89 -5.03 -16.68
N ALA A 40 9.74 -5.50 -16.19
CA ALA A 40 9.08 -4.92 -15.03
C ALA A 40 9.93 -5.03 -13.76
N ARG A 41 10.74 -6.09 -13.60
CA ARG A 41 11.60 -6.25 -12.40
C ARG A 41 12.66 -5.16 -12.28
N VAL A 42 13.12 -4.58 -13.39
CA VAL A 42 14.06 -3.46 -13.38
C VAL A 42 13.43 -2.24 -12.71
N ALA A 43 12.27 -1.79 -13.21
CA ALA A 43 11.51 -0.70 -12.59
C ALA A 43 11.13 -1.00 -11.13
N LEU A 44 10.69 -2.23 -10.82
CA LEU A 44 10.36 -2.61 -9.45
C LEU A 44 11.56 -2.51 -8.50
N ALA A 45 12.76 -2.86 -8.97
CA ALA A 45 14.00 -2.73 -8.18
C ALA A 45 14.34 -1.26 -7.89
N LEU A 46 14.18 -0.38 -8.89
CA LEU A 46 14.34 1.07 -8.71
C LEU A 46 13.33 1.61 -7.69
N CYS A 47 12.05 1.28 -7.85
CA CYS A 47 11.00 1.73 -6.93
C CYS A 47 11.26 1.29 -5.49
N ARG A 48 11.79 0.08 -5.25
CA ARG A 48 12.06 -0.45 -3.89
C ARG A 48 13.07 0.38 -3.09
N ARG A 49 13.92 1.16 -3.78
CA ARG A 49 14.90 2.05 -3.15
C ARG A 49 14.37 3.48 -2.97
N CYS A 50 13.18 3.77 -3.49
CA CYS A 50 12.61 5.11 -3.50
C CYS A 50 12.04 5.47 -2.11
N PRO A 51 12.39 6.62 -1.52
CA PRO A 51 11.94 7.02 -0.18
C PRO A 51 10.43 7.28 -0.10
N VAL A 52 9.78 7.50 -1.25
CA VAL A 52 8.35 7.79 -1.35
C VAL A 52 7.51 6.61 -1.85
N LEU A 53 8.06 5.39 -1.80
CA LEU A 53 7.40 4.16 -2.26
C LEU A 53 5.98 4.00 -1.70
N SER A 54 5.79 4.20 -0.39
CA SER A 54 4.48 4.01 0.25
C SER A 54 3.47 5.06 -0.19
N ALA A 55 3.87 6.33 -0.26
CA ALA A 55 3.02 7.42 -0.73
C ALA A 55 2.64 7.23 -2.21
N CYS A 56 3.62 6.88 -3.05
CA CYS A 56 3.42 6.58 -4.47
C CYS A 56 2.44 5.43 -4.69
N ARG A 57 2.61 4.32 -3.95
CA ARG A 57 1.71 3.17 -4.02
C ARG A 57 0.31 3.51 -3.55
N GLY A 58 0.20 4.19 -2.40
CA GLY A 58 -1.09 4.58 -1.83
C GLY A 58 -1.88 5.45 -2.80
N TRP A 59 -1.24 6.49 -3.33
CA TRP A 59 -1.83 7.38 -4.32
C TRP A 59 -2.29 6.61 -5.56
N ALA A 60 -1.44 5.76 -6.15
CA ALA A 60 -1.79 5.02 -7.36
C ALA A 60 -2.92 3.99 -7.15
N VAL A 61 -3.00 3.38 -5.95
CA VAL A 61 -4.11 2.49 -5.60
C VAL A 61 -5.40 3.29 -5.40
N GLU A 62 -5.35 4.39 -4.67
CA GLU A 62 -6.52 5.24 -4.39
C GLU A 62 -7.11 5.88 -5.66
N HIS A 63 -6.25 6.37 -6.55
CA HIS A 63 -6.65 7.05 -7.78
C HIS A 63 -6.95 6.07 -8.92
N GLY A 64 -6.82 4.77 -8.69
CA GLY A 64 -7.13 3.75 -9.68
C GLY A 64 -6.18 3.74 -10.87
N GLU A 65 -4.92 4.16 -10.70
CA GLU A 65 -3.98 4.20 -11.82
C GLU A 65 -3.72 2.80 -12.36
N ASP A 66 -3.97 2.61 -13.65
CA ASP A 66 -4.07 1.30 -14.30
C ASP A 66 -3.01 1.04 -15.36
N ASN A 67 -2.06 1.97 -15.48
CA ASN A 67 -0.93 1.85 -16.39
C ASN A 67 0.40 1.88 -15.63
N GLY A 68 1.39 1.18 -16.16
CA GLY A 68 2.77 1.22 -15.69
C GLY A 68 2.99 0.78 -14.23
N ILE A 69 4.21 1.01 -13.77
CA ILE A 69 4.70 0.64 -12.44
C ILE A 69 4.67 1.85 -11.51
N TRP A 70 3.98 1.69 -10.38
CA TRP A 70 3.85 2.72 -9.34
C TRP A 70 4.13 2.11 -7.98
N GLY A 71 4.98 2.76 -7.17
CA GLY A 71 5.25 2.34 -5.78
C GLY A 71 5.65 0.85 -5.65
N ALA A 72 6.47 0.37 -6.59
CA ALA A 72 6.88 -1.04 -6.70
C ALA A 72 5.70 -2.02 -6.88
N THR A 73 4.68 -1.63 -7.65
CA THR A 73 3.56 -2.50 -8.04
C THR A 73 3.22 -2.35 -9.52
N THR A 74 2.85 -3.46 -10.18
CA THR A 74 2.26 -3.45 -11.53
C THR A 74 0.80 -3.02 -11.48
N ALA A 75 0.23 -2.64 -12.62
CA ALA A 75 -1.19 -2.29 -12.68
C ALA A 75 -2.08 -3.49 -12.33
N ALA A 76 -1.74 -4.71 -12.78
CA ALA A 76 -2.41 -5.93 -12.37
C ALA A 76 -2.39 -6.13 -10.84
N GLN A 77 -1.26 -5.86 -10.18
CA GLN A 77 -1.14 -5.94 -8.72
C GLN A 77 -2.01 -4.88 -8.03
N ARG A 78 -2.03 -3.64 -8.52
CA ARG A 78 -2.91 -2.58 -7.97
C ARG A 78 -4.39 -2.94 -8.13
N ARG A 79 -4.79 -3.50 -9.28
CA ARG A 79 -6.15 -4.06 -9.49
C ARG A 79 -6.48 -5.15 -8.48
N ALA A 80 -5.53 -6.05 -8.18
CA ALA A 80 -5.73 -7.08 -7.15
C ALA A 80 -5.88 -6.48 -5.74
N ILE A 81 -5.07 -5.49 -5.38
CA ILE A 81 -5.17 -4.76 -4.10
C ILE A 81 -6.56 -4.13 -3.96
N ARG A 82 -7.03 -3.36 -4.96
CA ARG A 82 -8.36 -2.73 -4.92
C ARG A 82 -9.51 -3.72 -4.81
N ARG A 83 -9.41 -4.87 -5.49
CA ARG A 83 -10.40 -5.95 -5.36
C ARG A 83 -10.40 -6.56 -3.96
N ALA A 84 -9.24 -6.74 -3.36
CA ALA A 84 -9.13 -7.27 -2.00
C ALA A 84 -9.72 -6.29 -0.97
N THR A 85 -9.42 -5.00 -1.08
CA THR A 85 -9.96 -3.98 -0.16
C THR A 85 -11.47 -3.80 -0.31
N ALA A 86 -12.00 -3.83 -1.54
CA ALA A 86 -13.44 -3.80 -1.77
C ALA A 86 -14.14 -5.04 -1.19
N ASN A 87 -13.54 -6.23 -1.32
CA ASN A 87 -14.09 -7.44 -0.74
C ASN A 87 -14.02 -7.42 0.80
N GLU A 88 -12.97 -6.85 1.40
CA GLU A 88 -12.86 -6.71 2.85
C GLU A 88 -14.00 -5.91 3.47
N GLY A 89 -14.43 -4.81 2.83
CA GLY A 89 -15.63 -4.07 3.22
C GLY A 89 -16.94 -4.85 3.03
N MET A 90 -16.94 -5.85 2.16
CA MET A 90 -18.09 -6.74 1.89
C MET A 90 -18.10 -7.98 2.79
N ARG A 91 -17.00 -8.32 3.48
CA ARG A 91 -16.95 -9.50 4.37
C ARG A 91 -17.97 -9.28 5.49
N PRO A 92 -19.02 -10.13 5.61
CA PRO A 92 -19.92 -10.03 6.75
C PRO A 92 -19.06 -10.16 8.01
N ALA A 93 -19.24 -9.25 8.98
CA ALA A 93 -18.48 -9.19 10.22
C ALA A 93 -18.42 -10.59 10.84
N ARG A 94 -17.33 -11.30 10.52
CA ARG A 94 -17.13 -12.68 10.94
C ARG A 94 -16.80 -12.53 12.41
N ARG A 95 -17.83 -12.62 13.26
CA ARG A 95 -17.74 -12.44 14.73
C ARG A 95 -16.40 -12.99 15.17
N LEU A 96 -15.46 -12.10 15.48
CA LEU A 96 -14.23 -12.49 16.13
C LEU A 96 -14.70 -13.13 17.43
N ARG A 97 -14.71 -14.47 17.45
CA ARG A 97 -14.93 -15.22 18.68
C ARG A 97 -13.86 -14.70 19.64
N HIS A 98 -14.31 -14.04 20.70
CA HIS A 98 -13.46 -13.75 21.84
C HIS A 98 -12.72 -15.04 22.22
N PRO A 99 -11.39 -15.04 22.38
CA PRO A 99 -10.75 -16.11 23.11
C PRO A 99 -11.36 -16.15 24.53
N PRO A 100 -11.61 -17.34 25.11
CA PRO A 100 -12.03 -17.40 26.51
C PRO A 100 -10.92 -16.77 27.36
N ALA A 101 -11.30 -15.76 28.14
CA ALA A 101 -10.47 -15.16 29.15
C ALA A 101 -10.44 -16.12 30.36
N ASP A 102 -9.55 -17.10 30.32
CA ASP A 102 -9.13 -17.84 31.49
C ASP A 102 -7.68 -17.46 31.77
N ASP A 103 -7.49 -16.46 32.63
CA ASP A 103 -6.35 -16.32 33.55
C ASP A 103 -6.59 -15.06 34.42
N ALA A 104 -7.50 -15.20 35.39
CA ALA A 104 -7.60 -14.26 36.48
C ALA A 104 -6.39 -14.47 37.42
N PRO A 105 -5.68 -13.42 37.85
CA PRO A 105 -4.68 -13.56 38.90
C PRO A 105 -5.39 -13.88 40.23
N GLY A 106 -5.18 -15.10 40.71
CA GLY A 106 -5.63 -15.55 42.02
C GLY A 106 -5.07 -14.65 43.11
N THR A 107 -5.94 -13.82 43.68
CA THR A 107 -5.70 -13.11 44.93
C THR A 107 -5.78 -14.12 46.07
N VAL A 108 -4.68 -14.40 46.75
CA VAL A 108 -4.70 -15.06 48.05
C VAL A 108 -4.61 -14.02 49.16
N PRO A 109 -5.60 -13.93 50.07
CA PRO A 109 -5.50 -13.08 51.25
C PRO A 109 -4.62 -13.73 52.34
N ARG A 110 -3.98 -12.84 53.11
CA ARG A 110 -3.10 -13.06 54.27
C ARG A 110 -3.65 -14.02 55.33
N SER A 111 -2.75 -14.70 56.06
CA SER A 111 -2.79 -15.07 57.50
C SER A 111 -1.41 -15.65 57.87
N VAL A 112 -0.53 -14.99 58.64
CA VAL A 112 -0.37 -14.94 60.13
C VAL A 112 -0.41 -16.33 60.79
N GLY A 113 0.72 -16.71 61.41
CA GLY A 113 0.92 -17.90 62.22
C GLY A 113 2.40 -18.25 62.34
#